data_AF-A0A0A8EX43-F1
#
_entry.id   AF-A0A0A8EX43-F1
#
_cell.length_a   1.000
_cell.length_b   1.000
_cell.length_c   1.000
_cell.angle_alpha   90.00
_cell.angle_beta   90.00
_cell.angle_gamma   90.00
#
_symmetry.space_group_name_H-M   'P 1'
#
loop_
_entity.id
_entity.type
_entity.pdbx_description
1 polymer ?
#
loop_
_entity_poly.entity_id
_entity_poly.type
_entity_poly.pdbx_seq_one_letter_code
_entity_poly.pdbx_strand_id
1 'polypeptide(L)'
;MPTPSDEPRGAVARHTAYLPHFWDKATNSRPIWRIDWGQPGFTQRTPPDLTADHRPTVLARSWDRPAPDGTGETWPYLHRGACLGCTWEGPDRRRTDEAVEDAHDHTHPGWRDLPAVPEHQGRRWLTHVQHLYPDGWFDRGGPVRTVRTGIEKRHRPGAAPGGGYDLGVQPPRRNDPVTAIPDVLPLDFSGAEAA
;
A
#
# COMPACT_ATOMS: atom_id res chain seq x y z
N MET A 1 -12.12 -14.15 16.28
CA MET A 1 -13.34 -13.54 16.86
C MET A 1 -14.03 -12.75 15.76
N PRO A 2 -15.27 -13.09 15.37
CA PRO A 2 -16.00 -12.28 14.40
C PRO A 2 -16.13 -10.85 14.94
N THR A 3 -15.89 -9.86 14.09
CA THR A 3 -16.15 -8.46 14.40
C THR A 3 -17.64 -8.33 14.78
N PRO A 4 -18.00 -7.68 15.91
CA PRO A 4 -19.40 -7.52 16.27
C PRO A 4 -20.17 -6.83 15.13
N SER A 5 -21.37 -7.33 14.85
CA SER A 5 -22.20 -6.94 13.70
C SER A 5 -22.54 -5.45 13.62
N ASP A 6 -22.35 -4.71 14.73
CA ASP A 6 -22.67 -3.28 14.85
C ASP A 6 -21.47 -2.35 14.60
N GLU A 7 -20.26 -2.89 14.41
CA GLU A 7 -19.12 -2.03 14.07
C GLU A 7 -19.24 -1.52 12.62
N PRO A 8 -19.00 -0.21 12.39
CA PRO A 8 -18.98 0.34 11.04
C PRO A 8 -17.93 -0.37 10.19
N ARG A 9 -18.25 -0.63 8.92
CA ARG A 9 -17.36 -1.30 7.96
C ARG A 9 -16.86 -0.34 6.89
N GLY A 10 -15.63 -0.56 6.44
CA GLY A 10 -14.91 0.28 5.50
C GLY A 10 -14.02 1.31 6.19
N ALA A 11 -12.95 1.72 5.50
CA ALA A 11 -11.95 2.63 6.05
C ALA A 11 -12.56 3.96 6.50
N VAL A 12 -13.37 4.56 5.63
CA VAL A 12 -14.03 5.85 5.87
C VAL A 12 -15.00 5.77 7.05
N ALA A 13 -15.89 4.79 7.09
CA ALA A 13 -16.89 4.68 8.15
C ALA A 13 -16.24 4.44 9.52
N ARG A 14 -15.22 3.58 9.59
CA ARG A 14 -14.46 3.33 10.83
C ARG A 14 -13.72 4.57 11.29
N HIS A 15 -13.04 5.28 10.39
CA HIS A 15 -12.33 6.49 10.76
C HIS A 15 -13.29 7.61 11.19
N THR A 16 -14.45 7.72 10.55
CA THR A 16 -15.53 8.65 10.94
C THR A 16 -16.01 8.36 12.37
N ALA A 17 -16.26 7.10 12.69
CA ALA A 17 -16.66 6.70 14.05
C ALA A 17 -15.54 6.89 15.08
N TYR A 18 -14.28 6.80 14.66
CA TYR A 18 -13.12 7.03 15.51
C TYR A 18 -12.91 8.52 15.87
N LEU A 19 -13.16 9.44 14.94
CA LEU A 19 -12.78 10.86 15.08
C LEU A 19 -13.27 11.54 16.37
N PRO A 20 -14.51 11.36 16.85
CA PRO A 20 -14.94 11.92 18.13
C PRO A 20 -14.07 11.50 19.32
N HIS A 21 -13.49 10.30 19.26
CA HIS A 21 -12.62 9.75 20.31
C HIS A 21 -11.15 10.15 20.17
N PHE A 22 -10.74 10.82 19.08
CA PHE A 22 -9.35 11.25 18.89
C PHE A 22 -8.96 12.33 19.91
N TRP A 23 -9.86 13.28 20.15
CA TRP A 23 -9.63 14.42 21.06
C TRP A 23 -10.17 14.20 22.47
N ASP A 24 -11.04 13.20 22.65
CA ASP A 24 -11.58 12.86 23.96
C ASP A 24 -10.54 12.09 24.79
N LYS A 25 -9.91 12.81 25.74
CA LYS A 25 -8.93 12.23 26.66
C LYS A 25 -9.55 11.27 27.69
N ALA A 26 -10.87 11.29 27.87
CA ALA A 26 -11.55 10.37 28.78
C ALA A 26 -11.78 8.99 28.15
N THR A 27 -11.90 8.91 26.82
CA THR A 27 -12.09 7.66 26.11
C THR A 27 -10.77 7.04 25.67
N ASN A 28 -10.55 5.77 25.99
CA ASN A 28 -9.46 5.00 25.38
C ASN A 28 -9.81 4.67 23.93
N SER A 29 -9.31 5.47 22.98
CA SER A 29 -9.55 5.31 21.54
C SER A 29 -8.60 4.33 20.86
N ARG A 30 -7.58 3.82 21.57
CA ARG A 30 -6.57 2.89 21.05
C ARG A 30 -7.16 1.58 20.47
N PRO A 31 -8.16 0.92 21.07
CA PRO A 31 -8.72 -0.34 20.55
C PRO A 31 -9.75 -0.14 19.42
N ILE A 32 -10.13 1.11 19.12
CA ILE A 32 -11.07 1.43 18.04
C ILE A 32 -10.32 1.37 16.71
N TRP A 33 -10.89 0.66 15.73
CA TRP A 33 -10.35 0.64 14.38
C TRP A 33 -10.40 2.02 13.74
N ARG A 34 -9.30 2.41 13.10
CA ARG A 34 -9.15 3.68 12.40
C ARG A 34 -8.15 3.53 11.27
N ILE A 35 -8.16 4.44 10.31
CA ILE A 35 -7.04 4.57 9.37
C ILE A 35 -5.78 4.84 10.20
N ASP A 36 -4.70 4.12 9.91
CA ASP A 36 -3.46 4.22 10.66
C ASP A 36 -2.74 5.53 10.36
N TRP A 37 -1.91 5.97 11.29
CA TRP A 37 -1.21 7.25 11.18
C TRP A 37 -0.31 7.29 9.94
N GLY A 38 -0.42 8.36 9.15
CA GLY A 38 0.39 8.55 7.94
C GLY A 38 -0.07 7.73 6.73
N GLN A 39 -1.14 6.95 6.85
CA GLN A 39 -1.75 6.27 5.71
C GLN A 39 -2.71 7.21 4.96
N PRO A 40 -2.97 6.96 3.66
CA PRO A 40 -3.90 7.77 2.88
C PRO A 40 -5.30 7.76 3.50
N GLY A 41 -5.93 8.93 3.57
CA GLY A 41 -7.24 9.12 4.21
C GLY A 41 -7.19 9.32 5.72
N PHE A 42 -6.02 9.24 6.38
CA PHE A 42 -5.91 9.62 7.78
C PHE A 42 -6.10 11.13 7.97
N THR A 43 -7.00 11.51 8.86
CA THR A 43 -7.21 12.90 9.27
C THR A 43 -7.47 12.96 10.78
N GLN A 44 -7.38 14.16 11.36
CA GLN A 44 -7.63 14.36 12.81
C GLN A 44 -8.89 15.19 13.10
N ARG A 45 -9.56 15.68 12.06
CA ARG A 45 -10.61 16.72 12.20
C ARG A 45 -11.82 16.43 11.34
N THR A 46 -11.59 16.18 10.06
CA THR A 46 -12.67 16.02 9.08
C THR A 46 -12.69 14.58 8.60
N PRO A 47 -13.83 13.87 8.68
CA PRO A 47 -13.96 12.56 8.07
C PRO A 47 -13.48 12.56 6.61
N PRO A 48 -12.70 11.55 6.19
CA PRO A 48 -12.35 11.42 4.79
C PRO A 48 -13.60 11.05 3.99
N ASP A 49 -13.72 11.61 2.79
CA ASP A 49 -14.76 11.18 1.85
C ASP A 49 -14.36 9.87 1.15
N LEU A 50 -15.35 9.15 0.64
CA LEU A 50 -15.10 8.01 -0.24
C LEU A 50 -14.43 8.52 -1.52
N THR A 51 -13.36 7.85 -1.94
CA THR A 51 -12.71 8.15 -3.21
C THR A 51 -13.50 7.54 -4.36
N ALA A 52 -13.57 8.24 -5.51
CA ALA A 52 -14.23 7.69 -6.71
C ALA A 52 -13.53 6.42 -7.22
N ASP A 53 -12.19 6.39 -7.14
CA ASP A 53 -11.38 5.21 -7.45
C ASP A 53 -11.14 4.36 -6.21
N HIS A 54 -10.86 3.07 -6.41
CA HIS A 54 -10.34 2.21 -5.35
C HIS A 54 -8.92 2.62 -4.97
N ARG A 55 -8.76 3.32 -3.83
CA ARG A 55 -7.44 3.72 -3.30
C ARG A 55 -7.06 2.90 -2.05
N PRO A 56 -5.82 2.41 -1.94
CA PRO A 56 -5.39 1.59 -0.82
C PRO A 56 -5.16 2.44 0.45
N THR A 57 -5.48 1.87 1.60
CA THR A 57 -5.11 2.40 2.91
C THR A 57 -4.97 1.25 3.92
N VAL A 58 -4.57 1.55 5.15
CA VAL A 58 -4.46 0.58 6.23
C VAL A 58 -5.25 1.04 7.45
N LEU A 59 -6.03 0.12 7.99
CA LEU A 59 -6.65 0.25 9.29
C LEU A 59 -5.74 -0.31 10.38
N ALA A 60 -5.73 0.31 11.56
CA ALA A 60 -5.03 -0.20 12.73
C ALA A 60 -5.88 -0.06 14.01
N ARG A 61 -5.61 -0.94 14.98
CA ARG A 61 -6.04 -0.81 16.37
C ARG A 61 -5.03 -1.45 17.33
N SER A 62 -5.00 -0.96 18.56
CA SER A 62 -4.34 -1.66 19.68
C SER A 62 -5.11 -2.94 19.97
N TRP A 63 -4.38 -4.01 20.24
CA TRP A 63 -4.95 -5.33 20.51
C TRP A 63 -4.48 -5.88 21.85
N ASP A 64 -3.16 -5.96 22.07
CA ASP A 64 -2.52 -6.42 23.31
C ASP A 64 -3.12 -7.74 23.87
N ARG A 65 -3.46 -8.66 22.96
CA ARG A 65 -4.15 -9.94 23.22
C ARG A 65 -3.57 -11.05 22.33
N PRO A 66 -3.90 -12.33 22.61
CA PRO A 66 -3.51 -13.43 21.73
C PRO A 66 -3.93 -13.19 20.28
N ALA A 67 -3.03 -13.54 19.38
CA ALA A 67 -3.18 -13.37 17.96
C ALA A 67 -4.43 -14.11 17.44
N PRO A 68 -5.18 -13.51 16.51
CA PRO A 68 -6.34 -14.15 15.91
C PRO A 68 -6.00 -15.33 15.00
N ASP A 69 -4.71 -15.55 14.71
CA ASP A 69 -4.21 -16.66 13.88
C ASP A 69 -4.08 -18.00 14.62
N GLY A 70 -4.35 -18.02 15.93
CA GLY A 70 -4.30 -19.23 16.75
C GLY A 70 -2.90 -19.64 17.23
N THR A 71 -1.87 -18.86 16.95
CA THR A 71 -0.49 -19.14 17.41
C THR A 71 -0.31 -19.01 18.92
N GLY A 72 -1.22 -18.30 19.60
CA GLY A 72 -1.13 -17.99 21.02
C GLY A 72 -0.14 -16.86 21.35
N GLU A 73 0.54 -16.30 20.35
CA GLU A 73 1.42 -15.14 20.53
C GLU A 73 0.58 -13.89 20.82
N THR A 74 1.01 -13.04 21.75
CA THR A 74 0.35 -11.75 21.98
C THR A 74 0.80 -10.72 20.95
N TRP A 75 -0.15 -10.12 20.23
CA TRP A 75 0.14 -9.04 19.29
C TRP A 75 -0.27 -7.69 19.88
N PRO A 76 0.61 -6.67 19.85
CA PRO A 76 0.29 -5.35 20.38
C PRO A 76 -0.72 -4.60 19.51
N TYR A 77 -0.69 -4.83 18.19
CA TYR A 77 -1.55 -4.18 17.21
C TYR A 77 -2.12 -5.17 16.22
N LEU A 78 -3.29 -4.83 15.68
CA LEU A 78 -3.86 -5.46 14.49
C LEU A 78 -3.93 -4.44 13.37
N HIS A 79 -3.60 -4.90 12.17
CA HIS A 79 -3.67 -4.13 10.93
C HIS A 79 -4.60 -4.82 9.95
N ARG A 80 -5.29 -4.06 9.10
CA ARG A 80 -6.05 -4.60 7.96
C ARG A 80 -5.79 -3.72 6.75
N GLY A 81 -5.58 -4.33 5.59
CA GLY A 81 -5.72 -3.60 4.34
C GLY A 81 -7.15 -3.10 4.21
N ALA A 82 -7.33 -1.91 3.65
CA ALA A 82 -8.67 -1.38 3.40
C ALA A 82 -8.70 -0.54 2.11
N CYS A 83 -9.91 -0.33 1.62
CA CYS A 83 -10.16 0.54 0.47
C CYS A 83 -10.78 1.86 0.92
N LEU A 84 -10.37 2.97 0.33
CA LEU A 84 -11.01 4.27 0.48
C LEU A 84 -12.20 4.47 -0.47
N GLY A 85 -12.31 3.65 -1.53
CA GLY A 85 -13.40 3.75 -2.52
C GLY A 85 -14.58 2.82 -2.25
N CYS A 86 -14.45 1.85 -1.35
CA CYS A 86 -15.52 0.91 -1.00
C CYS A 86 -15.37 0.41 0.44
N THR A 87 -16.26 -0.48 0.87
CA THR A 87 -16.28 -1.03 2.24
C THR A 87 -15.35 -2.24 2.45
N TRP A 88 -14.48 -2.55 1.49
CA TRP A 88 -13.59 -3.71 1.58
C TRP A 88 -12.55 -3.53 2.70
N GLU A 89 -12.34 -4.62 3.44
CA GLU A 89 -11.33 -4.76 4.49
C GLU A 89 -10.69 -6.14 4.34
N GLY A 90 -9.37 -6.19 4.42
CA GLY A 90 -8.57 -7.41 4.42
C GLY A 90 -8.57 -8.15 5.76
N PRO A 91 -7.88 -9.29 5.82
CA PRO A 91 -7.72 -10.07 7.04
C PRO A 91 -6.91 -9.33 8.11
N ASP A 92 -7.02 -9.80 9.35
CA ASP A 92 -6.20 -9.32 10.47
C ASP A 92 -4.73 -9.70 10.24
N ARG A 93 -3.87 -8.69 10.12
CA ARG A 93 -2.42 -8.81 9.95
C ARG A 93 -1.67 -8.32 11.18
N ARG A 94 -0.54 -8.97 11.45
CA ARG A 94 0.39 -8.53 12.49
C ARG A 94 1.12 -7.26 12.06
N ARG A 95 1.55 -7.20 10.80
CA ARG A 95 2.37 -6.12 10.26
C ARG A 95 1.59 -5.22 9.32
N THR A 96 1.87 -3.92 9.39
CA THR A 96 1.34 -2.91 8.47
C THR A 96 1.69 -3.25 7.02
N ASP A 97 2.91 -3.77 6.76
CA ASP A 97 3.36 -4.08 5.39
C ASP A 97 2.44 -5.10 4.70
N GLU A 98 2.09 -6.20 5.39
CA GLU A 98 1.16 -7.23 4.88
C GLU A 98 -0.24 -6.64 4.61
N ALA A 99 -0.71 -5.76 5.48
CA ALA A 99 -1.99 -5.06 5.30
C ALA A 99 -1.97 -4.12 4.10
N VAL A 100 -0.86 -3.41 3.87
CA VAL A 100 -0.66 -2.58 2.66
C VAL A 100 -0.73 -3.47 1.42
N GLU A 101 -0.03 -4.60 1.39
CA GLU A 101 -0.04 -5.52 0.24
C GLU A 101 -1.45 -6.06 -0.05
N ASP A 102 -2.20 -6.47 0.98
CA ASP A 102 -3.61 -6.89 0.83
C ASP A 102 -4.46 -5.76 0.21
N ALA A 103 -4.26 -4.51 0.65
CA ALA A 103 -4.99 -3.38 0.09
C ALA A 103 -4.68 -3.16 -1.40
N HIS A 104 -3.44 -3.42 -1.82
CA HIS A 104 -3.06 -3.34 -3.23
C HIS A 104 -3.62 -4.49 -4.06
N ASP A 105 -3.76 -5.68 -3.49
CA ASP A 105 -4.43 -6.81 -4.17
C ASP A 105 -5.86 -6.49 -4.53
N HIS A 106 -6.54 -5.77 -3.65
CA HIS A 106 -7.90 -5.32 -3.89
C HIS A 106 -7.97 -4.14 -4.87
N THR A 107 -7.11 -3.14 -4.70
CA THR A 107 -7.24 -1.86 -5.41
C THR A 107 -6.53 -1.82 -6.77
N HIS A 108 -5.46 -2.59 -6.91
CA HIS A 108 -4.57 -2.58 -8.08
C HIS A 108 -4.19 -4.01 -8.49
N PRO A 109 -5.14 -4.83 -8.97
CA PRO A 109 -4.84 -6.20 -9.42
C PRO A 109 -3.69 -6.23 -10.43
N GLY A 110 -2.80 -7.21 -10.29
CA GLY A 110 -1.59 -7.34 -11.13
C GLY A 110 -0.40 -6.51 -10.69
N TRP A 111 -0.51 -5.69 -9.62
CA TRP A 111 0.64 -4.91 -9.12
C TRP A 111 1.86 -5.78 -8.79
N ARG A 112 1.65 -7.02 -8.33
CA ARG A 112 2.72 -7.98 -7.99
C ARG A 112 3.50 -8.48 -9.20
N ASP A 113 2.98 -8.33 -10.40
CA ASP A 113 3.63 -8.78 -11.64
C ASP A 113 4.44 -7.65 -12.29
N LEU A 114 4.28 -6.41 -11.81
CA LEU A 114 4.98 -5.24 -12.35
C LEU A 114 6.46 -5.23 -11.96
N PRO A 115 7.37 -4.74 -12.82
CA PRO A 115 8.80 -4.80 -12.53
C PRO A 115 9.17 -3.99 -11.28
N ALA A 116 10.02 -4.57 -10.45
CA ALA A 116 10.65 -3.86 -9.35
C ALA A 116 11.81 -3.01 -9.89
N VAL A 117 11.81 -1.72 -9.55
CA VAL A 117 12.80 -0.76 -10.01
C VAL A 117 13.78 -0.38 -8.89
N PRO A 118 14.97 0.14 -9.20
CA PRO A 118 15.87 0.68 -8.18
C PRO A 118 15.23 1.84 -7.40
N GLU A 119 15.69 2.10 -6.17
CA GLU A 119 15.26 3.28 -5.40
C GLU A 119 15.52 4.58 -6.16
N HIS A 120 14.62 5.56 -6.01
CA HIS A 120 14.53 6.77 -6.82
C HIS A 120 15.90 7.44 -7.05
N GLN A 121 16.39 7.40 -8.30
CA GLN A 121 17.64 8.05 -8.75
C GLN A 121 17.38 9.18 -9.76
N GLY A 122 16.97 10.35 -9.28
CA GLY A 122 16.91 11.58 -10.09
C GLY A 122 15.83 11.62 -11.19
N ARG A 123 15.92 12.63 -12.07
CA ARG A 123 14.84 12.97 -13.03
C ARG A 123 14.54 11.87 -14.06
N ARG A 124 15.53 11.08 -14.47
CA ARG A 124 15.34 10.02 -15.48
C ARG A 124 14.59 8.80 -14.93
N TRP A 125 14.58 8.64 -13.60
CA TRP A 125 13.89 7.53 -12.95
C TRP A 125 12.38 7.57 -13.21
N LEU A 126 11.75 8.74 -13.09
CA LEU A 126 10.31 8.89 -13.32
C LEU A 126 9.91 8.46 -14.74
N THR A 127 10.63 8.95 -15.75
CA THR A 127 10.40 8.56 -17.14
C THR A 127 10.56 7.06 -17.32
N HIS A 128 11.62 6.46 -16.75
CA HIS A 128 11.84 5.01 -16.85
C HIS A 128 10.69 4.21 -16.22
N VAL A 129 10.26 4.59 -15.02
CA VAL A 129 9.14 3.93 -14.32
C VAL A 129 7.84 4.06 -15.10
N GLN A 130 7.54 5.23 -15.67
CA GLN A 130 6.35 5.44 -16.47
C GLN A 130 6.30 4.57 -17.74
N HIS A 131 7.44 4.20 -18.33
CA HIS A 131 7.48 3.30 -19.48
C HIS A 131 7.34 1.81 -19.11
N LEU A 132 7.64 1.45 -17.86
CA LEU A 132 7.58 0.07 -17.38
C LEU A 132 6.22 -0.33 -16.83
N TYR A 133 5.39 0.65 -16.47
CA TYR A 133 4.11 0.45 -15.83
C TYR A 133 2.98 0.78 -16.82
N PRO A 134 1.78 0.20 -16.67
CA PRO A 134 0.67 0.48 -17.56
C PRO A 134 0.31 1.96 -17.62
N ASP A 135 -0.17 2.42 -18.78
CA ASP A 135 -0.65 3.79 -18.93
C ASP A 135 -1.76 4.11 -17.91
N GLY A 136 -1.68 5.31 -17.32
CA GLY A 136 -2.61 5.76 -16.27
C GLY A 136 -2.50 5.00 -14.95
N TRP A 137 -1.50 4.12 -14.76
CA TRP A 137 -1.31 3.38 -13.51
C TRP A 137 -1.15 4.31 -12.31
N PHE A 138 -0.28 5.29 -12.43
CA PHE A 138 0.03 6.24 -11.35
C PHE A 138 -1.07 7.28 -11.13
N ASP A 139 -1.82 7.65 -12.16
CA ASP A 139 -2.96 8.57 -12.03
C ASP A 139 -4.07 7.97 -11.16
N ARG A 140 -4.24 6.64 -11.23
CA ARG A 140 -5.13 5.86 -10.36
C ARG A 140 -4.55 5.56 -8.97
N GLY A 141 -3.34 6.05 -8.67
CA GLY A 141 -2.67 5.86 -7.38
C GLY A 141 -1.99 4.52 -7.26
N GLY A 142 -1.65 3.91 -8.39
CA GLY A 142 -0.95 2.65 -8.43
C GLY A 142 0.39 2.71 -7.71
N PRO A 143 0.79 1.61 -7.05
CA PRO A 143 2.06 1.55 -6.35
C PRO A 143 3.22 1.49 -7.34
N VAL A 144 4.40 1.92 -6.89
CA VAL A 144 5.68 1.57 -7.49
C VAL A 144 6.35 0.51 -6.63
N ARG A 145 6.98 -0.49 -7.25
CA ARG A 145 7.77 -1.50 -6.54
C ARG A 145 9.23 -1.12 -6.58
N THR A 146 9.83 -0.90 -5.42
CA THR A 146 11.22 -0.46 -5.32
C THR A 146 12.09 -1.51 -4.63
N VAL A 147 13.19 -1.91 -5.28
CA VAL A 147 14.19 -2.80 -4.67
C VAL A 147 14.94 -2.03 -3.59
N ARG A 148 14.85 -2.51 -2.34
CA ARG A 148 15.51 -1.89 -1.18
C ARG A 148 16.58 -2.79 -0.59
N THR A 149 17.81 -2.28 -0.58
CA THR A 149 19.00 -2.95 -0.05
C THR A 149 19.39 -2.46 1.35
N GLY A 150 18.80 -1.36 1.81
CA GLY A 150 19.08 -0.75 3.12
C GLY A 150 18.29 -1.34 4.29
N ILE A 151 18.44 -0.69 5.46
CA ILE A 151 17.74 -1.05 6.71
C ILE A 151 16.23 -0.76 6.59
N GLU A 152 15.86 0.28 5.85
CA GLU A 152 14.47 0.72 5.72
C GLU A 152 13.71 -0.11 4.68
N LYS A 153 12.90 -1.04 5.17
CA LYS A 153 12.14 -2.00 4.33
C LYS A 153 10.63 -1.73 4.30
N ARG A 154 10.12 -0.71 5.01
CA ARG A 154 8.68 -0.48 5.15
C ARG A 154 8.08 0.18 3.92
N HIS A 155 6.88 -0.17 3.55
CA HIS A 155 6.19 0.55 2.47
C HIS A 155 5.98 2.03 2.84
N ARG A 156 6.15 2.92 1.86
CA ARG A 156 6.04 4.37 2.05
C ARG A 156 4.77 4.89 1.37
N PRO A 157 3.75 5.29 2.14
CA PRO A 157 2.56 5.94 1.58
C PRO A 157 2.92 7.26 0.90
N GLY A 158 2.27 7.59 -0.23
CA GLY A 158 2.43 8.88 -0.91
C GLY A 158 3.74 9.06 -1.69
N ALA A 159 4.61 8.06 -1.72
CA ALA A 159 5.95 8.15 -2.31
C ALA A 159 6.05 7.63 -3.76
N ALA A 160 4.99 7.00 -4.29
CA ALA A 160 4.94 6.67 -5.72
C ALA A 160 4.65 7.92 -6.57
N PRO A 161 5.00 7.91 -7.87
CA PRO A 161 4.44 8.86 -8.82
C PRO A 161 2.91 8.89 -8.70
N GLY A 162 2.32 10.09 -8.77
CA GLY A 162 0.87 10.28 -8.59
C GLY A 162 0.37 10.13 -7.15
N GLY A 163 1.25 9.99 -6.15
CA GLY A 163 0.88 9.96 -4.73
C GLY A 163 0.43 8.59 -4.21
N GLY A 164 0.71 7.50 -4.95
CA GLY A 164 0.51 6.12 -4.49
C GLY A 164 1.58 5.64 -3.52
N TYR A 165 1.65 4.33 -3.27
CA TYR A 165 2.64 3.72 -2.37
C TYR A 165 3.95 3.36 -3.07
N ASP A 166 5.07 3.67 -2.44
CA ASP A 166 6.34 3.02 -2.74
C ASP A 166 6.48 1.73 -1.91
N LEU A 167 6.28 0.59 -2.60
CA LEU A 167 6.34 -0.74 -2.04
C LEU A 167 7.78 -1.25 -2.09
N GLY A 168 8.47 -1.14 -0.95
CA GLY A 168 9.78 -1.76 -0.75
C GLY A 168 9.74 -3.28 -0.93
N VAL A 169 10.39 -3.79 -1.97
CA VAL A 169 10.64 -5.21 -2.18
C VAL A 169 12.10 -5.51 -1.85
N GLN A 170 12.35 -6.68 -1.26
CA GLN A 170 13.72 -7.13 -1.07
C GLN A 170 14.30 -7.57 -2.41
N PRO A 171 15.60 -7.35 -2.65
CA PRO A 171 16.24 -7.95 -3.81
C PRO A 171 16.04 -9.46 -3.75
N PRO A 172 15.84 -10.13 -4.91
CA PRO A 172 15.86 -11.58 -4.97
C PRO A 172 17.11 -12.09 -4.26
N ARG A 173 16.99 -13.17 -3.49
CA ARG A 173 18.19 -13.80 -2.92
C ARG A 173 19.03 -14.25 -4.10
N ARG A 174 20.37 -14.24 -3.97
CA ARG A 174 21.35 -14.47 -5.05
C ARG A 174 21.14 -15.76 -5.90
N ASN A 175 20.19 -16.61 -5.54
CA ASN A 175 19.85 -17.87 -6.17
C ASN A 175 18.43 -17.92 -6.80
N ASP A 176 17.63 -16.84 -6.76
CA ASP A 176 16.36 -16.81 -7.48
C ASP A 176 16.63 -16.47 -8.95
N PRO A 177 16.10 -17.23 -9.92
CA PRO A 177 16.24 -16.91 -11.33
C PRO A 177 15.52 -15.59 -11.61
N VAL A 178 16.29 -14.51 -11.69
CA VAL A 178 15.82 -13.23 -12.22
C VAL A 178 15.51 -13.48 -13.68
N THR A 179 14.27 -13.22 -14.10
CA THR A 179 13.94 -13.11 -15.52
C THR A 179 14.84 -12.03 -16.11
N ALA A 180 15.91 -12.46 -16.76
CA ALA A 180 16.79 -11.56 -17.49
C ALA A 180 15.91 -10.84 -18.50
N ILE A 181 15.96 -9.51 -18.48
CA ILE A 181 15.46 -8.69 -19.58
C ILE A 181 16.20 -9.19 -20.82
N PRO A 182 15.53 -9.67 -21.89
CA PRO A 182 16.22 -9.96 -23.13
C PRO A 182 16.85 -8.65 -23.63
N ASP A 183 18.17 -8.66 -23.74
CA ASP A 183 19.04 -7.54 -24.14
C ASP A 183 18.91 -7.22 -25.65
N VAL A 184 17.71 -7.36 -26.21
CA VAL A 184 17.46 -7.20 -27.64
C VAL A 184 16.26 -6.29 -27.83
N LEU A 185 16.50 -4.98 -27.68
CA LEU A 185 15.80 -4.01 -28.52
C LEU A 185 16.59 -3.92 -29.84
N PRO A 186 16.05 -4.35 -30.99
CA PRO A 186 16.66 -4.04 -32.26
C PRO A 186 16.50 -2.54 -32.49
N LEU A 187 17.58 -1.80 -32.29
CA LEU A 187 17.73 -0.44 -32.79
C LEU A 187 18.00 -0.53 -34.30
N ASP A 188 16.94 -0.70 -35.09
CA ASP A 188 17.02 -0.51 -36.54
C ASP A 188 17.05 1.00 -36.83
N PHE A 189 18.23 1.60 -36.72
CA PHE A 189 18.53 2.86 -37.40
C PHE A 189 18.87 2.54 -38.86
N SER A 190 17.87 2.43 -39.73
CA SER A 190 18.10 2.48 -41.17
C SER A 190 18.44 3.93 -41.55
N GLY A 191 19.72 4.20 -41.76
CA GLY A 191 20.16 5.42 -42.43
C GLY A 191 19.65 5.43 -43.86
N ALA A 192 18.70 6.32 -44.15
CA ALA A 192 18.38 6.68 -45.53
C ALA A 192 19.37 7.75 -45.99
N GLU A 193 20.42 7.28 -46.65
CA GLU A 193 21.23 8.07 -47.57
C GLU A 193 20.37 8.31 -48.83
N ALA A 194 20.02 9.56 -49.09
CA ALA A 194 19.43 9.98 -50.36
C ALA A 194 20.41 10.94 -51.02
N ALA A 195 20.96 10.47 -52.13
CA ALA A 195 21.79 11.19 -53.10
C ALA A 195 21.03 12.32 -53.80
#